data_AF-A0A7S3NL78-F1
#
_entry.id   AF-A0A7S3NL78-F1
#
_cell.length_a   1.000
_cell.length_b   1.000
_cell.length_c   1.000
_cell.angle_alpha   90.00
_cell.angle_beta   90.00
_cell.angle_gamma   90.00
#
_symmetry.space_group_name_H-M   'P 1'
#
loop_
_entity.id
_entity.type
_entity.pdbx_description
1 polymer ?
#
loop_
_entity_poly.entity_id
_entity_poly.type
_entity_poly.pdbx_seq_one_letter_code
_entity_poly.pdbx_strand_id
1 'polypeptide(L)'
;MRLIVLFLVIRYAYGMSVEVSRSALKQALALPLQELPKRRDVLVSTSVAALLRVAAVDASGGATAGGAYLLRAKERYSERVKKGALAFKSAENAVINGDTATLNTLFEKDGAYDDLCTAGFLLANAFRINSTQNPDKIPQVQKFKAFKASADTLPTTLKKKKKIDPAVFDSASDLLSTFLSSVEISL
;
A
#
# COMPACT_ATOMS: atom_id res chain seq x y z
N MET A 1 52.32 -28.48 2.94
CA MET A 1 50.89 -28.64 3.30
C MET A 1 50.32 -27.25 3.53
N ARG A 2 49.66 -26.67 2.52
CA ARG A 2 48.18 -26.55 2.40
C ARG A 2 47.51 -25.96 3.65
N LEU A 3 47.19 -24.67 3.64
CA LEU A 3 45.80 -24.20 3.46
C LEU A 3 45.79 -22.67 3.26
N ILE A 4 45.34 -22.25 2.08
CA ILE A 4 44.99 -20.86 1.76
C ILE A 4 43.60 -20.64 2.34
N VAL A 5 43.44 -19.69 3.27
CA VAL A 5 42.12 -19.20 3.68
C VAL A 5 41.93 -17.82 3.08
N LEU A 6 41.16 -17.82 2.00
CA LEU A 6 40.65 -16.67 1.27
C LEU A 6 39.68 -15.89 2.17
N PHE A 7 40.12 -14.77 2.75
CA PHE A 7 39.20 -13.84 3.41
C PHE A 7 38.59 -12.92 2.36
N LEU A 8 37.34 -13.25 2.01
CA LEU A 8 36.43 -12.40 1.26
C LEU A 8 36.17 -11.11 2.06
N VAL A 9 36.82 -10.02 1.66
CA VAL A 9 36.56 -8.68 2.19
C VAL A 9 35.29 -8.14 1.52
N ILE A 10 34.13 -8.38 2.12
CA ILE A 10 32.93 -7.59 1.84
C ILE A 10 33.02 -6.33 2.70
N ARG A 11 33.60 -5.27 2.12
CA ARG A 11 33.41 -3.91 2.63
C ARG A 11 32.02 -3.44 2.20
N TYR A 12 31.06 -3.46 3.12
CA TYR A 12 29.93 -2.55 3.07
C TYR A 12 30.06 -1.58 4.25
N ALA A 13 30.30 -0.33 3.92
CA ALA A 13 30.44 0.76 4.86
C ALA A 13 29.08 1.08 5.48
N TYR A 14 28.88 0.77 6.75
CA TYR A 14 28.05 1.57 7.66
C TYR A 14 28.61 1.33 9.07
N GLY A 15 29.18 2.39 9.65
CA GLY A 15 29.84 2.35 10.94
C GLY A 15 28.85 2.05 12.06
N MET A 16 29.02 0.89 12.70
CA MET A 16 28.53 0.60 14.04
C MET A 16 29.48 -0.42 14.67
N SER A 17 30.49 0.08 15.37
CA SER A 17 31.28 -0.76 16.28
C SER A 17 30.41 -1.06 17.50
N VAL A 18 29.95 -2.30 17.63
CA VAL A 18 29.31 -2.78 18.87
C VAL A 18 30.40 -3.44 19.72
N GLU A 19 30.97 -2.68 20.65
CA GLU A 19 31.78 -3.25 21.72
C GLU A 19 30.86 -3.95 22.72
N VAL A 20 30.77 -5.27 22.64
CA VAL A 20 30.08 -6.09 23.63
C VAL A 20 30.95 -6.15 24.89
N SER A 21 30.59 -5.35 25.89
CA SER A 21 31.30 -5.27 27.16
C SER A 21 31.26 -6.60 27.92
N ARG A 22 32.43 -7.13 28.30
CA ARG A 22 32.61 -8.40 29.02
C ARG A 22 31.91 -8.45 30.38
N SER A 23 31.46 -7.32 30.90
CA SER A 23 30.67 -7.23 32.15
C SER A 23 29.24 -7.73 31.99
N ALA A 24 28.63 -7.61 30.81
CA ALA A 24 27.26 -8.12 30.55
C ALA A 24 27.21 -9.66 30.55
N LEU A 25 28.28 -10.31 30.08
CA LEU A 25 28.38 -11.78 30.09
C LEU A 25 28.55 -12.37 31.49
N LYS A 26 29.12 -11.61 32.44
CA LYS A 26 29.26 -12.07 33.84
C LYS A 26 27.95 -11.96 34.63
N GLN A 27 27.06 -11.03 34.28
CA GLN A 27 25.74 -10.88 34.93
C GLN A 27 24.71 -11.92 34.46
N ALA A 28 24.83 -12.45 33.24
CA ALA A 28 23.94 -13.51 32.74
C ALA A 28 24.24 -14.90 33.34
N LEU A 29 25.40 -15.07 34.00
CA LEU A 29 25.87 -16.35 34.54
C LEU A 29 25.59 -16.54 36.05
N ALA A 30 24.98 -15.54 36.69
CA ALA A 30 24.58 -15.60 38.10
C ALA A 30 23.05 -15.60 38.22
N LEU A 31 22.40 -16.63 37.66
CA LEU A 31 21.00 -16.92 37.98
C LEU A 31 20.98 -17.91 39.17
N PRO A 32 20.35 -17.56 40.30
CA PRO A 32 20.12 -18.53 41.37
C PRO A 32 19.12 -19.59 40.86
N LEU A 33 19.47 -20.86 41.06
CA LEU A 33 18.59 -22.00 40.78
C LEU A 33 17.33 -21.89 41.65
N GLN A 34 16.24 -21.35 41.10
CA GLN A 34 14.93 -21.42 41.73
C GLN A 34 14.34 -22.80 41.49
N GLU A 35 14.04 -23.49 42.60
CA GLU A 35 13.36 -24.78 42.59
C GLU A 35 12.00 -24.69 41.88
N LEU A 36 11.71 -25.70 41.05
CA LEU A 36 10.45 -25.79 40.32
C LEU A 36 9.28 -26.06 41.28
N PRO A 37 8.22 -25.24 41.29
CA PRO A 37 7.08 -25.46 42.17
C PRO A 37 6.28 -26.70 41.73
N LYS A 38 5.93 -27.55 42.72
CA LYS A 38 5.03 -28.71 42.54
C LYS A 38 3.63 -28.23 42.16
N ARG A 39 3.07 -28.85 41.12
CA ARG A 39 1.85 -28.49 40.37
C ARG A 39 0.51 -28.50 41.15
N ARG A 40 0.47 -28.36 42.47
CA ARG A 40 -0.77 -28.54 43.24
C ARG A 40 -1.16 -27.40 44.19
N ASP A 41 -0.37 -26.34 44.29
CA ASP A 41 -0.72 -25.20 45.13
C ASP A 41 -0.67 -23.88 44.36
N VAL A 42 -1.50 -22.94 44.80
CA VAL A 42 -1.70 -21.58 44.30
C VAL A 42 -2.79 -21.41 43.23
N LEU A 43 -3.98 -21.85 43.60
CA LEU A 43 -5.18 -21.01 43.50
C LEU A 43 -4.99 -19.79 44.43
N VAL A 44 -5.54 -18.62 44.07
CA VAL A 44 -5.80 -17.40 44.89
C VAL A 44 -5.14 -16.11 44.35
N SER A 45 -5.99 -15.29 43.74
CA SER A 45 -6.12 -13.84 43.91
C SER A 45 -4.93 -12.91 43.65
N THR A 46 -4.90 -12.32 42.45
CA THR A 46 -4.48 -10.92 42.25
C THR A 46 -5.31 -10.26 41.15
N SER A 47 -6.53 -9.86 41.50
CA SER A 47 -7.31 -8.89 40.72
C SER A 47 -6.93 -7.47 41.18
N VAL A 48 -6.01 -6.80 40.47
CA VAL A 48 -5.76 -5.36 40.64
C VAL A 48 -5.60 -4.69 39.29
N ALA A 49 -6.73 -4.11 38.84
CA ALA A 49 -6.84 -2.86 38.09
C ALA A 49 -5.89 -2.62 36.90
N ALA A 50 -6.09 -3.33 35.79
CA ALA A 50 -5.84 -2.78 34.46
C ALA A 50 -7.12 -2.08 33.96
N LEU A 51 -7.49 -0.98 34.62
CA LEU A 51 -8.61 -0.12 34.21
C LEU A 51 -8.20 0.68 32.97
N LEU A 52 -8.54 0.10 31.81
CA LEU A 52 -9.24 0.77 30.72
C LEU A 52 -8.75 2.18 30.36
N ARG A 53 -7.63 2.25 29.63
CA ARG A 53 -7.50 3.20 28.52
C ARG A 53 -7.62 2.43 27.21
N VAL A 54 -8.82 1.89 26.97
CA VAL A 54 -9.26 1.70 25.59
C VAL A 54 -9.55 3.12 25.12
N ALA A 55 -8.58 3.73 24.43
CA ALA A 55 -8.92 4.81 23.53
C ALA A 55 -10.08 4.27 22.68
N ALA A 56 -11.22 4.96 22.74
CA ALA A 56 -12.28 4.75 21.77
C ALA A 56 -11.63 4.97 20.41
N VAL A 57 -11.17 3.88 19.78
CA VAL A 57 -11.13 3.81 18.33
C VAL A 57 -12.57 4.06 17.96
N ASP A 58 -12.79 5.24 17.40
CA ASP A 58 -14.01 5.62 16.75
C ASP A 58 -14.16 4.65 15.56
N ALA A 59 -14.68 3.46 15.84
CA ALA A 59 -15.11 2.49 14.86
C ALA A 59 -16.42 3.00 14.26
N SER A 60 -16.37 4.17 13.64
CA SER A 60 -17.41 4.68 12.77
C SER A 60 -17.38 3.86 11.49
N GLY A 61 -17.99 2.71 11.57
CA GLY A 61 -17.99 1.70 10.53
C GLY A 61 -18.82 0.52 10.97
N GLY A 62 -20.11 0.79 11.23
CA GLY A 62 -21.08 -0.25 11.53
C GLY A 62 -20.91 -1.45 10.59
N ALA A 63 -20.97 -2.63 11.19
CA ALA A 63 -20.81 -3.94 10.58
C ALA A 63 -21.62 -4.08 9.28
N THR A 64 -21.08 -3.57 8.19
CA THR A 64 -21.57 -3.79 6.84
C THR A 64 -20.79 -5.00 6.35
N ALA A 65 -21.44 -5.98 5.71
CA ALA A 65 -20.80 -7.20 5.20
C ALA A 65 -19.57 -6.94 4.29
N GLY A 66 -19.37 -5.69 3.85
CA GLY A 66 -18.18 -5.21 3.15
C GLY A 66 -16.97 -4.83 4.03
N GLY A 67 -17.06 -4.73 5.37
CA GLY A 67 -15.96 -4.19 6.20
C GLY A 67 -14.65 -5.01 6.11
N ALA A 68 -14.73 -6.32 6.31
CA ALA A 68 -13.57 -7.21 6.15
C ALA A 68 -13.11 -7.32 4.69
N TYR A 69 -14.05 -7.32 3.74
CA TYR A 69 -13.74 -7.40 2.31
C TYR A 69 -13.03 -6.14 1.81
N LEU A 70 -13.50 -4.96 2.22
CA LEU A 70 -12.92 -3.66 1.90
C LEU A 70 -11.53 -3.53 2.50
N LEU A 71 -11.32 -3.93 3.75
CA LEU A 71 -10.00 -3.92 4.38
C LEU A 71 -9.00 -4.76 3.58
N ARG A 72 -9.36 -6.01 3.25
CA ARG A 72 -8.52 -6.89 2.42
C ARG A 72 -8.27 -6.31 1.03
N ALA A 73 -9.26 -5.68 0.41
CA ALA A 73 -9.09 -5.04 -0.88
C ALA A 73 -8.13 -3.84 -0.80
N LYS A 74 -8.24 -3.01 0.24
CA LYS A 74 -7.30 -1.92 0.51
C LYS A 74 -5.89 -2.45 0.69
N GLU A 75 -5.67 -3.49 1.50
CA GLU A 75 -4.36 -4.15 1.66
C GLU A 75 -3.77 -4.64 0.33
N ARG A 76 -4.59 -5.19 -0.56
CA ARG A 76 -4.13 -5.80 -1.82
C ARG A 76 -3.91 -4.83 -2.96
N TYR A 77 -4.74 -3.78 -3.07
CA TYR A 77 -4.83 -2.96 -4.27
C TYR A 77 -4.40 -1.51 -4.05
N SER A 78 -4.39 -0.99 -2.82
CA SER A 78 -4.08 0.43 -2.57
C SER A 78 -2.68 0.82 -3.08
N GLU A 79 -1.66 -0.01 -2.85
CA GLU A 79 -0.29 0.26 -3.31
C GLU A 79 -0.18 0.24 -4.84
N ARG A 80 -0.89 -0.67 -5.50
CA ARG A 80 -0.96 -0.71 -6.98
C ARG A 80 -1.66 0.53 -7.53
N VAL A 81 -2.77 0.94 -6.92
CA VAL A 81 -3.49 2.16 -7.29
C VAL A 81 -2.62 3.39 -7.08
N LYS A 82 -1.94 3.52 -5.94
CA LYS A 82 -0.99 4.61 -5.67
C LYS A 82 0.11 4.66 -6.73
N LYS A 83 0.78 3.52 -6.97
CA LYS A 83 1.86 3.43 -7.97
C LYS A 83 1.39 3.84 -9.36
N GLY A 84 0.26 3.29 -9.81
CA GLY A 84 -0.31 3.61 -11.12
C GLY A 84 -0.75 5.07 -11.23
N ALA A 85 -1.32 5.63 -10.16
CA ALA A 85 -1.73 7.04 -10.12
C ALA A 85 -0.55 8.01 -10.08
N LEU A 86 0.52 7.68 -9.37
CA LEU A 86 1.78 8.43 -9.42
C LEU A 86 2.40 8.39 -10.82
N ALA A 87 2.43 7.21 -11.44
CA ALA A 87 2.92 7.07 -12.81
C ALA A 87 2.10 7.91 -13.79
N PHE A 88 0.76 7.88 -13.67
CA PHE A 88 -0.13 8.72 -14.46
C PHE A 88 0.20 10.21 -14.25
N LYS A 89 0.19 10.71 -13.00
CA LYS A 89 0.50 12.13 -12.73
C LYS A 89 1.90 12.54 -13.21
N SER A 90 2.90 11.68 -13.06
CA SER A 90 4.27 11.98 -13.51
C SER A 90 4.39 12.19 -15.03
N ALA A 91 3.41 11.70 -15.81
CA ALA A 91 3.37 11.87 -17.25
C ALA A 91 2.89 13.26 -17.71
N GLU A 92 2.48 14.15 -16.80
CA GLU A 92 2.09 15.53 -17.11
C GLU A 92 3.17 16.26 -17.92
N ASN A 93 4.43 16.18 -17.48
CA ASN A 93 5.56 16.77 -18.21
C ASN A 93 5.75 16.14 -19.59
N ALA A 94 5.46 14.85 -19.75
CA ALA A 94 5.52 14.19 -21.05
C ALA A 94 4.40 14.69 -21.98
N VAL A 95 3.22 15.03 -21.45
CA VAL A 95 2.15 15.69 -22.22
C VAL A 95 2.58 17.09 -22.66
N ILE A 96 3.07 17.92 -21.73
CA ILE A 96 3.52 19.29 -22.00
C ILE A 96 4.62 19.32 -23.06
N ASN A 97 5.62 18.45 -22.92
CA ASN A 97 6.75 18.38 -23.84
C ASN A 97 6.44 17.60 -25.13
N GLY A 98 5.30 16.91 -25.20
CA GLY A 98 4.95 16.02 -26.31
C GLY A 98 5.85 14.80 -26.43
N ASP A 99 6.39 14.30 -25.31
CA ASP A 99 7.20 13.08 -25.25
C ASP A 99 6.33 11.84 -25.41
N THR A 100 6.15 11.45 -26.67
CA THR A 100 5.37 10.26 -27.03
C THR A 100 5.99 8.95 -26.54
N ALA A 101 7.29 8.87 -26.25
CA ALA A 101 7.91 7.62 -25.82
C ALA A 101 7.45 7.28 -24.40
N THR A 102 7.59 8.22 -23.47
CA THR A 102 7.11 8.07 -22.09
C THR A 102 5.61 7.80 -22.03
N LEU A 103 4.82 8.52 -22.86
CA LEU A 103 3.37 8.32 -22.93
C LEU A 103 2.99 6.94 -23.49
N ASN A 104 3.70 6.44 -24.51
CA ASN A 104 3.44 5.11 -25.04
C ASN A 104 3.78 4.01 -24.02
N THR A 105 4.86 4.15 -23.24
CA THR A 105 5.17 3.22 -22.15
C THR A 105 4.13 3.25 -21.04
N LEU A 106 3.57 4.42 -20.71
CA LEU A 106 2.48 4.54 -19.72
C LEU A 106 1.25 3.73 -20.15
N PHE A 107 0.85 3.85 -21.41
CA PHE A 107 -0.36 3.24 -21.99
C PHE A 107 -0.12 1.88 -22.66
N GLU A 108 1.05 1.29 -22.47
CA GLU A 108 1.34 -0.07 -22.97
C GLU A 108 0.42 -1.10 -22.28
N LYS A 109 0.17 -2.21 -22.96
CA LYS A 109 -0.54 -3.34 -22.38
C LYS A 109 0.23 -3.85 -21.16
N ASP A 110 -0.47 -4.13 -20.06
CA ASP A 110 0.15 -4.49 -18.78
C ASP A 110 1.09 -3.40 -18.21
N GLY A 111 1.04 -2.19 -18.77
CA GLY A 111 1.74 -1.00 -18.30
C GLY A 111 1.10 -0.38 -17.05
N ALA A 112 1.66 0.74 -16.58
CA ALA A 112 1.22 1.35 -15.33
C ALA A 112 -0.24 1.85 -15.38
N TYR A 113 -0.72 2.33 -16.53
CA TYR A 113 -2.14 2.69 -16.69
C TYR A 113 -3.08 1.47 -16.67
N ASP A 114 -2.66 0.35 -17.26
CA ASP A 114 -3.46 -0.87 -17.31
C ASP A 114 -3.55 -1.54 -15.92
N ASP A 115 -2.44 -1.55 -15.18
CA ASP A 115 -2.41 -1.97 -13.77
C ASP A 115 -3.28 -1.07 -12.89
N LEU A 116 -3.21 0.26 -13.08
CA LEU A 116 -4.10 1.22 -12.42
C LEU A 116 -5.57 0.91 -12.73
N CYS A 117 -5.89 0.57 -13.98
CA CYS A 117 -7.25 0.26 -14.37
C CYS A 117 -7.80 -0.98 -13.67
N THR A 118 -6.98 -2.03 -13.64
CA THR A 118 -7.34 -3.29 -13.00
C THR A 118 -7.46 -3.13 -11.49
N ALA A 119 -6.43 -2.58 -10.83
CA ALA A 119 -6.42 -2.40 -9.38
C ALA A 119 -7.46 -1.37 -8.92
N GLY A 120 -7.62 -0.28 -9.65
CA GLY A 120 -8.57 0.79 -9.36
C GLY A 120 -10.01 0.30 -9.40
N PHE A 121 -10.40 -0.46 -10.42
CA PHE A 121 -11.73 -1.05 -10.49
C PHE A 121 -11.97 -2.10 -9.38
N LEU A 122 -11.00 -2.97 -9.10
CA LEU A 122 -11.12 -3.97 -8.03
C LEU A 122 -11.26 -3.33 -6.65
N LEU A 123 -10.51 -2.26 -6.38
CA LEU A 123 -10.63 -1.48 -5.15
C LEU A 123 -11.98 -0.75 -5.09
N ALA A 124 -12.39 -0.08 -6.17
CA ALA A 124 -13.66 0.64 -6.23
C ALA A 124 -14.86 -0.29 -5.99
N ASN A 125 -14.83 -1.49 -6.57
CA ASN A 125 -15.86 -2.52 -6.39
C ASN A 125 -15.84 -3.15 -4.98
N ALA A 126 -14.82 -2.87 -4.17
CA ALA A 126 -14.76 -3.31 -2.78
C ALA A 126 -15.70 -2.53 -1.85
N PHE A 127 -16.14 -1.34 -2.28
CA PHE A 127 -17.11 -0.50 -1.56
C PHE A 127 -18.57 -0.97 -1.70
N ARG A 128 -18.79 -2.20 -2.17
CA ARG A 128 -20.12 -2.80 -2.23
C ARG A 128 -20.70 -3.00 -0.82
N ILE A 129 -22.00 -2.80 -0.69
CA ILE A 129 -22.76 -3.04 0.54
C ILE A 129 -23.10 -4.53 0.69
N ASN A 130 -23.38 -5.20 -0.43
CA ASN A 130 -23.68 -6.63 -0.49
C ASN A 130 -23.11 -7.25 -1.79
N SER A 131 -23.15 -8.58 -1.91
CA SER A 131 -22.59 -9.31 -3.05
C SER A 131 -23.40 -9.21 -4.34
N THR A 132 -24.67 -8.80 -4.28
CA THR A 132 -25.57 -8.71 -5.42
C THR A 132 -25.67 -7.30 -5.99
N GLN A 133 -25.08 -6.31 -5.31
CA GLN A 133 -25.05 -4.92 -5.76
C GLN A 133 -24.31 -4.83 -7.10
N ASN A 134 -25.00 -4.29 -8.10
CA ASN A 134 -24.39 -4.01 -9.39
C ASN A 134 -23.23 -3.01 -9.22
N PRO A 135 -22.02 -3.29 -9.77
CA PRO A 135 -20.88 -2.37 -9.71
C PRO A 135 -21.20 -0.94 -10.15
N ASP A 136 -22.10 -0.74 -11.12
CA ASP A 136 -22.50 0.58 -11.61
C ASP A 136 -23.26 1.43 -10.60
N LYS A 137 -23.78 0.82 -9.53
CA LYS A 137 -24.45 1.51 -8.44
C LYS A 137 -23.51 1.85 -7.29
N ILE A 138 -22.24 1.46 -7.37
CA ILE A 138 -21.22 1.77 -6.36
C ILE A 138 -20.62 3.15 -6.69
N PRO A 139 -20.71 4.15 -5.80
CA PRO A 139 -20.22 5.51 -6.08
C PRO A 139 -18.74 5.57 -6.47
N GLN A 140 -17.89 4.76 -5.84
CA GLN A 140 -16.46 4.69 -6.12
C GLN A 140 -16.21 4.13 -7.53
N VAL A 141 -17.01 3.17 -7.99
CA VAL A 141 -16.91 2.63 -9.36
C VAL A 141 -17.32 3.69 -10.39
N GLN A 142 -18.37 4.47 -10.12
CA GLN A 142 -18.78 5.56 -11.00
C GLN A 142 -17.67 6.62 -11.15
N LYS A 143 -17.06 7.04 -10.04
CA LYS A 143 -15.91 7.98 -10.05
C LYS A 143 -14.73 7.41 -10.83
N PHE A 144 -14.40 6.14 -10.60
CA PHE A 144 -13.33 5.47 -11.33
C PHE A 144 -13.63 5.37 -12.83
N LYS A 145 -14.87 5.05 -13.21
CA LYS A 145 -15.31 5.00 -14.61
C LYS A 145 -15.25 6.36 -15.28
N ALA A 146 -15.57 7.45 -14.58
CA ALA A 146 -15.44 8.80 -15.11
C ALA A 146 -13.97 9.13 -15.44
N PHE A 147 -13.05 8.85 -14.52
CA PHE A 147 -11.60 8.94 -14.77
C PHE A 147 -11.19 8.09 -15.99
N LYS A 148 -11.54 6.80 -15.98
CA LYS A 148 -11.15 5.86 -17.04
C LYS A 148 -11.68 6.29 -18.41
N ALA A 149 -12.93 6.76 -18.48
CA ALA A 149 -13.51 7.24 -19.73
C ALA A 149 -12.75 8.45 -20.30
N SER A 150 -12.32 9.37 -19.44
CA SER A 150 -11.49 10.51 -19.85
C SER A 150 -10.09 10.04 -20.28
N ALA A 151 -9.43 9.22 -19.48
CA ALA A 151 -8.07 8.74 -19.73
C ALA A 151 -7.96 7.80 -20.95
N ASP A 152 -8.99 7.01 -21.26
CA ASP A 152 -9.04 6.13 -22.43
C ASP A 152 -9.00 6.90 -23.77
N THR A 153 -9.33 8.20 -23.77
CA THR A 153 -9.21 9.04 -24.97
C THR A 153 -7.75 9.35 -25.32
N LEU A 154 -6.87 9.42 -24.33
CA LEU A 154 -5.45 9.77 -24.47
C LEU A 154 -4.67 8.82 -25.40
N PRO A 155 -4.69 7.48 -25.19
CA PRO A 155 -4.00 6.56 -26.09
C PRO A 155 -4.58 6.57 -27.50
N THR A 156 -5.87 6.92 -27.69
CA THR A 156 -6.44 7.06 -29.04
C THR A 156 -5.88 8.27 -29.79
N THR A 157 -5.57 9.35 -29.06
CA THR A 157 -4.91 10.55 -29.61
C THR A 157 -3.46 10.26 -29.98
N LEU A 158 -2.74 9.52 -29.12
CA LEU A 158 -1.36 9.09 -29.39
C LEU A 158 -1.24 8.19 -30.62
N LYS A 159 -2.18 7.25 -30.80
CA LYS A 159 -2.24 6.38 -32.00
C LYS A 159 -2.40 7.19 -33.29
N LYS A 160 -3.07 8.35 -33.23
CA LYS A 160 -3.21 9.29 -34.35
C LYS A 160 -1.98 10.18 -34.54
N LYS A 161 -0.88 9.93 -33.81
CA LYS A 161 0.34 10.74 -33.77
C LYS A 161 0.07 12.22 -33.46
N LYS A 162 -1.03 12.49 -32.74
CA LYS A 162 -1.39 13.83 -32.30
C LYS A 162 -0.84 14.06 -30.91
N LYS A 163 -0.45 15.30 -30.63
CA LYS A 163 -0.16 15.73 -29.26
C LYS A 163 -1.44 15.65 -28.44
N ILE A 164 -1.32 15.20 -27.20
CA ILE A 164 -2.39 15.29 -26.22
C ILE A 164 -2.54 16.75 -25.82
N ASP A 165 -3.77 17.23 -25.74
CA ASP A 165 -4.07 18.54 -25.18
C ASP A 165 -3.88 18.49 -23.65
N PRO A 166 -3.01 19.34 -23.05
CA PRO A 166 -2.82 19.39 -21.61
C PRO A 166 -4.12 19.52 -20.83
N ALA A 167 -5.10 20.30 -21.33
CA ALA A 167 -6.37 20.49 -20.63
C ALA A 167 -7.19 19.18 -20.51
N VAL A 168 -7.07 18.28 -21.49
CA VAL A 168 -7.71 16.96 -21.45
C VAL A 168 -7.03 16.07 -20.42
N PHE A 169 -5.70 16.15 -20.32
CA PHE A 169 -4.93 15.41 -19.33
C PHE A 169 -5.20 15.92 -17.90
N ASP A 170 -5.28 17.23 -17.70
CA ASP A 170 -5.61 17.86 -16.42
C ASP A 170 -7.00 17.43 -15.95
N SER A 171 -7.99 17.45 -16.86
CA SER A 171 -9.35 16.96 -16.58
C SER A 171 -9.35 15.50 -16.12
N ALA A 172 -8.54 14.63 -16.76
CA ALA A 172 -8.39 13.24 -16.33
C ALA A 172 -7.72 13.14 -14.94
N SER A 173 -6.71 13.98 -14.68
CA SER A 173 -5.97 14.03 -13.41
C SER A 173 -6.84 14.51 -12.24
N ASP A 174 -7.77 15.43 -12.49
CA ASP A 174 -8.76 15.90 -11.51
C ASP A 174 -9.78 14.81 -11.16
N LEU A 175 -10.25 14.08 -12.17
CA LEU A 175 -11.13 12.93 -11.97
C LEU A 175 -10.41 11.82 -11.21
N LEU A 176 -9.14 11.57 -11.50
CA LEU A 176 -8.30 10.63 -10.75
C LEU A 176 -8.18 11.07 -9.29
N SER A 177 -7.89 12.35 -9.03
CA SER A 177 -7.77 12.88 -7.67
C SER A 177 -9.09 12.81 -6.90
N THR A 178 -10.22 13.01 -7.58
CA THR A 178 -11.58 12.84 -7.02
C THR A 178 -11.83 11.38 -6.64
N PHE A 179 -11.43 10.43 -7.50
CA PHE A 179 -11.52 9.01 -7.20
C PHE A 179 -10.63 8.62 -6.01
N LEU A 180 -9.36 9.02 -6.00
CA LEU A 180 -8.39 8.67 -4.95
C LEU A 180 -8.83 9.18 -3.59
N SER A 181 -9.31 10.42 -3.52
CA SER A 181 -9.91 10.98 -2.30
C SER A 181 -11.10 10.15 -1.81
N SER A 182 -11.93 9.64 -2.73
CA SER A 182 -13.10 8.81 -2.37
C SER A 182 -12.76 7.40 -1.89
N VAL A 183 -11.54 6.93 -2.15
CA VAL A 183 -11.02 5.65 -1.66
C VAL A 183 -9.97 5.82 -0.57
N GLU A 184 -9.83 7.04 -0.04
CA GLU A 184 -8.90 7.42 1.04
C GLU A 184 -7.43 7.17 0.70
N ILE A 185 -7.05 7.42 -0.57
CA ILE A 185 -5.67 7.33 -1.02
C ILE A 185 -5.14 8.76 -1.25
N SER A 186 -4.09 9.12 -0.53
CA SER A 186 -3.26 10.29 -0.80
C SER A 186 -2.08 9.91 -1.70
N LEU A 187 -1.70 10.84 -2.58
CA LEU A 187 -0.50 10.75 -3.42
C LEU A 187 0.57 11.70 -2.92
#